data_AF-A0A659UI80-F1
#
_entry.id   AF-A0A659UI80-F1
#
_cell.length_a   1.000
_cell.length_b   1.000
_cell.length_c   1.000
_cell.angle_alpha   90.00
_cell.angle_beta   90.00
_cell.angle_gamma   90.00
#
_symmetry.space_group_name_H-M   'P 1'
#
loop_
_entity.id
_entity.type
_entity.pdbx_description
1 polymer ?
#
loop_
_entity_poly.entity_id
_entity_poly.type
_entity_poly.pdbx_seq_one_letter_code
_entity_poly.pdbx_strand_id
1 'polypeptide(L)' 'MSDTNETPRQDVYSRITNQIIEALEQGVKPWTQPWSAAHAAGHVSRPLRHNGKPYAGINVLTLWESAM' A
#
# COMPACT_ATOMS: atom_id res chain seq x y z
N MET A 1 3.63 -33.86 -17.03
CA MET A 1 4.60 -32.80 -16.67
C MET A 1 3.91 -31.49 -16.96
N SER A 2 3.34 -30.86 -15.93
CA SER A 2 2.59 -29.62 -16.07
C SER A 2 3.26 -28.57 -15.20
N ASP A 3 4.24 -27.87 -15.78
CA ASP A 3 4.83 -26.66 -15.19
C ASP A 3 3.80 -25.53 -15.28
N THR A 4 2.93 -25.46 -14.27
CA THR A 4 2.11 -24.28 -14.06
C THR A 4 2.99 -23.29 -13.31
N ASN A 5 3.47 -22.27 -14.00
CA ASN A 5 4.14 -21.11 -13.40
C ASN A 5 3.17 -20.43 -12.41
N GLU A 6 3.08 -20.95 -11.19
CA GLU A 6 2.46 -20.25 -10.05
C GLU A 6 3.44 -19.18 -9.59
N THR A 7 3.42 -18.03 -10.25
CA THR A 7 4.06 -16.82 -9.70
C THR A 7 3.49 -16.62 -8.29
N PRO A 8 4.33 -16.60 -7.24
CA PRO A 8 3.88 -16.89 -5.89
C PRO A 8 3.02 -15.73 -5.36
N ARG A 9 1.70 -15.88 -5.50
CA ARG A 9 0.71 -14.98 -4.87
C ARG A 9 0.90 -14.91 -3.34
N GLN A 10 1.55 -15.92 -2.75
CA GLN A 10 1.95 -15.94 -1.35
C GLN A 10 2.89 -14.79 -0.97
N ASP A 11 3.72 -14.30 -1.90
CA ASP A 11 4.73 -13.28 -1.60
C ASP A 11 4.09 -11.90 -1.33
N VAL A 12 2.98 -11.58 -2.00
CA VAL A 12 2.33 -10.25 -1.85
C VAL A 12 1.77 -10.05 -0.43
N TYR A 13 1.09 -11.05 0.13
CA TYR A 13 0.52 -10.93 1.48
C TYR A 13 1.62 -10.82 2.54
N SER A 14 2.66 -11.63 2.43
CA SER A 14 3.80 -11.59 3.36
C SER A 14 4.53 -10.27 3.27
N ARG A 15 4.76 -9.74 2.06
CA ARG A 15 5.39 -8.44 1.84
C ARG A 15 4.59 -7.30 2.47
N ILE A 16 3.28 -7.23 2.21
CA ILE A 16 2.41 -6.19 2.80
C ILE A 16 2.38 -6.32 4.33
N THR A 17 2.32 -7.54 4.85
CA THR A 17 2.30 -7.78 6.30
C THR A 17 3.60 -7.30 6.96
N ASN A 18 4.75 -7.66 6.40
CA ASN A 18 6.05 -7.22 6.92
C ASN A 18 6.18 -5.70 6.90
N GLN A 19 5.69 -5.05 5.84
CA GLN A 19 5.71 -3.60 5.73
C GLN A 19 4.84 -2.92 6.79
N ILE A 20 3.66 -3.48 7.08
CA ILE A 20 2.82 -3.00 8.20
C ILE A 20 3.54 -3.18 9.54
N ILE A 21 4.22 -4.30 9.74
CA ILE A 21 4.98 -4.57 10.97
C ILE A 21 6.09 -3.54 11.13
N GLU A 22 6.91 -3.29 10.10
CA GLU A 22 7.98 -2.30 10.13
C GLU A 22 7.47 -0.88 10.46
N ALA A 23 6.35 -0.47 9.86
CA ALA A 23 5.73 0.82 10.17
C ALA A 23 5.29 0.90 11.63
N LEU A 24 4.69 -0.19 12.16
CA LEU A 24 4.27 -0.26 13.55
C LEU A 24 5.45 -0.25 14.53
N GLU A 25 6.55 -0.92 14.19
CA GLU A 25 7.80 -0.91 14.97
C GLU A 25 8.41 0.49 15.05
N GLN A 26 8.25 1.31 14.00
CA GLN A 26 8.62 2.73 14.00
C GLN A 26 7.64 3.63 14.77
N GLY A 27 6.62 3.05 15.42
CA GLY A 27 5.58 3.77 16.15
C GLY A 27 4.55 4.45 15.25
N VAL A 28 4.59 4.17 13.94
CA VAL A 28 3.67 4.71 12.95
C VAL A 28 2.50 3.76 12.78
N LYS A 29 1.29 4.28 12.92
CA LYS A 29 0.07 3.54 12.57
C LYS A 29 -0.34 3.91 11.14
N PRO A 30 -0.07 3.06 10.14
CA PRO A 30 -0.23 3.43 8.74
C PRO A 30 -1.67 3.85 8.43
N TRP A 31 -2.69 3.15 8.93
CA TRP A 31 -4.11 3.50 8.71
C TRP A 31 -4.60 4.81 9.38
N THR A 32 -3.78 5.47 10.19
CA THR A 32 -4.12 6.75 10.86
C THR A 32 -3.19 7.91 10.49
N GLN A 33 -2.03 7.64 9.88
CA GLN A 33 -1.10 8.71 9.54
C GLN A 33 -1.44 9.22 8.13
N PRO A 34 -1.75 10.52 7.94
CA PRO A 34 -2.01 11.08 6.62
C PRO A 34 -0.67 11.20 5.91
N TRP A 35 -0.22 10.12 5.27
CA TRP A 35 1.09 9.99 4.62
C TRP A 35 1.58 11.33 4.10
N SER A 36 2.60 11.77 4.82
CA SER A 36 3.39 12.99 4.68
C SER A 36 3.06 13.87 3.47
N ALA A 37 2.40 15.00 3.75
CA ALA A 37 2.35 16.17 2.89
C ALA A 37 3.75 16.77 2.56
N ALA A 38 4.86 16.10 2.91
CA ALA A 38 6.20 16.65 2.74
C ALA A 38 6.76 16.54 1.31
N HIS A 39 6.20 15.70 0.43
CA HIS A 39 6.72 15.56 -0.95
C HIS A 39 5.68 15.71 -2.07
N ALA A 40 4.39 15.81 -1.77
CA ALA A 40 3.36 16.15 -2.74
C ALA A 40 2.81 17.54 -2.40
N ALA A 41 3.00 18.50 -3.31
CA ALA A 41 2.55 19.88 -3.19
C ALA A 41 1.01 20.05 -3.27
N GLY A 42 0.23 19.19 -2.58
CA GLY A 42 -1.22 19.19 -2.60
C GLY A 42 -1.85 18.36 -1.49
N HIS A 43 -3.16 18.57 -1.28
CA HIS A 43 -3.96 17.83 -0.30
C HIS A 43 -3.78 16.31 -0.45
N VAL A 44 -3.49 15.61 0.64
CA VAL A 44 -3.41 14.14 0.69
C VAL A 44 -4.78 13.58 0.33
N SER A 45 -4.94 13.16 -0.92
CA SER A 45 -6.16 12.55 -1.45
C SER A 45 -5.97 11.05 -1.64
N ARG A 46 -7.05 10.29 -1.50
CA ARG A 46 -7.01 8.83 -1.70
C ARG A 46 -6.66 8.55 -3.18
N PRO A 47 -5.80 7.56 -3.47
CA PRO A 47 -5.54 7.14 -4.83
C PRO A 47 -6.85 6.84 -5.56
N LEU A 48 -6.94 7.24 -6.83
CA LEU A 48 -8.12 7.05 -7.67
C LEU A 48 -7.90 5.89 -8.64
N ARG A 49 -8.93 5.09 -8.87
CA ARG A 49 -8.96 4.13 -9.98
C ARG A 49 -9.23 4.85 -11.30
N HIS A 50 -9.05 4.14 -12.41
CA HIS A 50 -9.26 4.66 -13.78
C HIS A 50 -10.64 5.34 -14.01
N ASN A 51 -11.63 5.08 -13.16
CA ASN A 51 -12.97 5.66 -13.24
C ASN A 51 -13.20 6.82 -12.24
N GLY A 52 -12.14 7.38 -11.68
CA GLY A 52 -12.19 8.53 -10.77
C GLY A 52 -12.71 8.22 -9.36
N LYS A 53 -13.04 6.96 -9.05
CA LYS A 53 -13.47 6.58 -7.70
C LYS A 53 -12.26 6.29 -6.80
N PRO A 54 -12.29 6.62 -5.49
CA PRO A 54 -11.17 6.35 -4.60
C PRO A 54 -11.04 4.87 -4.21
N TYR A 55 -9.81 4.38 -4.07
CA TYR A 55 -9.52 3.08 -3.45
C TYR A 55 -9.90 3.07 -1.96
N ALA A 56 -10.09 1.86 -1.41
CA ALA A 56 -10.47 1.63 -0.02
C ALA A 56 -9.73 0.40 0.54
N GLY A 57 -9.61 0.31 1.87
CA GLY A 57 -8.93 -0.78 2.55
C GLY A 57 -7.42 -0.77 2.31
N ILE A 58 -6.81 -1.97 2.31
CA ILE A 58 -5.36 -2.14 2.23
C ILE A 58 -4.74 -1.55 0.96
N ASN A 59 -5.48 -1.56 -0.16
CA ASN A 59 -5.03 -0.99 -1.43
C ASN A 59 -4.64 0.48 -1.33
N VAL A 60 -5.20 1.22 -0.36
CA VAL A 60 -4.82 2.62 -0.13
C VAL A 60 -3.40 2.72 0.41
N LEU A 61 -3.02 1.87 1.37
CA LEU A 61 -1.67 1.85 1.94
C LEU A 61 -0.66 1.40 0.89
N THR A 62 -0.96 0.27 0.23
CA THR A 62 -0.07 -0.31 -0.78
C THR A 62 0.19 0.63 -1.95
N LEU A 63 -0.84 1.38 -2.40
CA LEU A 63 -0.68 2.35 -3.48
C LEU A 63 0.12 3.58 -3.04
N TRP A 64 -0.08 4.06 -1.82
CA TRP A 64 0.72 5.17 -1.28
C TRP A 64 2.19 4.78 -1.10
N GLU A 65 2.48 3.58 -0.61
CA GLU A 65 3.84 3.06 -0.49
C GLU A 65 4.50 2.82 -1.84
N SER A 66 3.74 2.36 -2.85
CA SER A 66 4.28 2.20 -4.21
C SER A 66 4.58 3.52 -4.92
N ALA A 67 3.98 4.62 -4.45
CA ALA A 67 4.14 5.95 -5.02
C ALA A 67 5.17 6.82 -4.29
N MET A 68 5.66 6.38 -3.13
CA MET A 68 6.82 6.94 -2.43
C MET A 68 8.12 6.46 -3.08
#